data_AF-A0A449BPR1-F1
#
_entry.id   AF-A0A449BPR1-F1
#
_cell.length_a   1.000
_cell.length_b   1.000
_cell.length_c   1.000
_cell.angle_alpha   90.00
_cell.angle_beta   90.00
_cell.angle_gamma   90.00
#
_symmetry.space_group_name_H-M   'P 1'
#
loop_
_entity.id
_entity.type
_entity.pdbx_description
1 polymer ?
#
loop_
_entity_poly.entity_id
_entity_poly.type
_entity_poly.pdbx_seq_one_letter_code
_entity_poly.pdbx_strand_id
1 'polypeptide(L)'
;MNIKFPNDSEELVVDNDNYYIYKDSWIENFNKNGYSVYGLDLQGHGESETWKNVRGDFSSFDDLVDDVIQYMNQIQDEISNDNQTDGESYDIVPTKKKRLPMYIVGHSMGGTIGLRVLQSLNKEKEETIDSGESNNYKKCSIMLDNPTNVNEIDNDMYDMNSSKNDDPCTSSASTSHTTNTISSTSNKCEGRYNCLDKFNIKGCVTLSGMMIIKILWNIGLNSFKYFYLPIMNFLAYVASNKIISSEMRYKKSEYIDTICKYDKFRNNIGLKFRCVSELIKGTLALDSNINYMPKDIPLLFVHSKDDTVCCFKGAYSFYKNVDVPEKEFHTVADMHHAITVEPGNEEILKIVMDWICNLRKNGEDEIEDEKENEI
;
A
#
# COMPACT_ATOMS: atom_id res chain seq x y z
N MET A 1 11.85 13.70 -12.26
CA MET A 1 13.00 14.37 -12.91
C MET A 1 12.55 15.73 -13.42
N ASN A 2 13.34 16.79 -13.33
CA ASN A 2 12.95 18.08 -13.91
C ASN A 2 13.26 18.13 -15.41
N ILE A 3 12.22 17.95 -16.23
CA ILE A 3 12.30 18.05 -17.68
C ILE A 3 11.53 19.28 -18.11
N LYS A 4 12.22 20.24 -18.72
CA LYS A 4 11.57 21.36 -19.39
C LYS A 4 11.65 21.13 -20.89
N PHE A 5 10.47 21.12 -21.53
CA PHE A 5 10.37 21.32 -22.96
C PHE A 5 10.18 22.83 -23.17
N PRO A 6 11.19 23.57 -23.65
CA PRO A 6 10.98 24.95 -24.07
C PRO A 6 10.01 24.94 -25.25
N ASN A 7 9.06 25.87 -25.28
CA ASN A 7 8.27 26.10 -26.48
C ASN A 7 9.22 26.56 -27.60
N ASP A 8 9.14 25.87 -28.74
CA ASP A 8 9.86 26.09 -29.99
C ASP A 8 11.37 25.77 -29.98
N SER A 9 11.68 24.54 -30.41
CA SER A 9 12.91 24.13 -31.13
C SER A 9 14.27 24.12 -30.42
N GLU A 10 14.36 24.33 -29.10
CA GLU A 10 15.64 24.21 -28.38
C GLU A 10 15.71 23.00 -27.43
N GLU A 11 16.94 22.50 -27.28
CA GLU A 11 17.38 21.25 -26.67
C GLU A 11 16.69 20.93 -25.33
N LEU A 12 16.30 19.66 -25.15
CA LEU A 12 15.73 19.11 -23.92
C LEU A 12 16.63 19.42 -22.72
N VAL A 13 16.19 20.28 -21.81
CA VAL A 13 16.93 20.56 -20.56
C VAL A 13 16.52 19.52 -19.52
N VAL A 14 17.43 18.58 -19.27
CA VAL A 14 17.30 17.59 -18.19
C VAL A 14 18.19 18.00 -17.04
N ASP A 15 17.58 18.36 -15.91
CA ASP A 15 18.32 18.48 -14.65
C ASP A 15 18.47 17.08 -14.03
N ASN A 16 19.68 16.52 -14.14
CA ASN A 16 20.00 15.21 -13.57
C ASN A 16 20.21 15.24 -12.05
N ASP A 17 20.40 16.43 -11.47
CA ASP A 17 20.70 16.60 -10.05
C ASP A 17 19.42 16.88 -9.25
N ASN A 18 18.46 17.64 -9.81
CA ASN A 18 17.13 17.84 -9.21
C ASN A 18 16.07 16.91 -9.81
N TYR A 19 15.93 15.74 -9.18
CA TYR A 19 14.97 14.73 -9.61
C TYR A 19 13.51 15.03 -9.24
N TYR A 20 13.26 15.91 -8.28
CA TYR A 20 11.92 16.18 -7.78
C TYR A 20 11.47 17.58 -8.19
N ILE A 21 10.30 17.67 -8.84
CA ILE A 21 9.66 18.95 -9.13
C ILE A 21 8.53 19.12 -8.12
N TYR A 22 8.71 20.03 -7.17
CA TYR A 22 7.62 20.38 -6.25
C TYR A 22 6.65 21.37 -6.89
N LYS A 23 7.18 22.40 -7.57
CA LYS A 23 6.37 23.46 -8.17
C LYS A 23 5.44 22.90 -9.26
N ASP A 24 4.19 23.32 -9.24
CA ASP A 24 3.11 22.92 -10.14
C ASP A 24 2.80 21.41 -10.09
N SER A 25 3.28 20.70 -9.06
CA SER A 25 3.00 19.28 -8.85
C SER A 25 1.66 19.05 -8.16
N TRP A 26 1.16 17.82 -8.21
CA TRP A 26 0.02 17.39 -7.40
C TRP A 26 0.27 17.61 -5.90
N ILE A 27 1.50 17.34 -5.43
CA ILE A 27 1.88 17.49 -4.02
C ILE A 27 1.74 18.94 -3.58
N GLU A 28 2.29 19.89 -4.35
CA GLU A 28 2.16 21.32 -4.02
C GLU A 28 0.68 21.77 -4.03
N ASN A 29 -0.12 21.29 -4.98
CA ASN A 29 -1.55 21.60 -5.02
C ASN A 29 -2.29 21.07 -3.78
N PHE A 30 -2.02 19.84 -3.36
CA PHE A 30 -2.56 19.30 -2.10
C PHE A 30 -2.10 20.13 -0.89
N ASN A 31 -0.80 20.47 -0.79
CA ASN A 31 -0.30 21.28 0.33
C ASN A 31 -0.94 22.67 0.38
N LYS A 32 -1.11 23.34 -0.77
CA LYS A 32 -1.81 24.64 -0.87
C LYS A 32 -3.27 24.57 -0.39
N ASN A 33 -3.86 23.38 -0.40
CA ASN A 33 -5.24 23.13 0.05
C ASN A 33 -5.30 22.49 1.45
N GLY A 34 -4.19 22.54 2.21
CA GLY A 34 -4.17 22.14 3.63
C GLY A 34 -3.99 20.64 3.87
N TYR A 35 -3.55 19.87 2.87
CA TYR A 35 -3.27 18.45 3.01
C TYR A 35 -1.78 18.19 3.24
N SER A 36 -1.47 17.38 4.25
CA SER A 36 -0.17 16.71 4.35
C SER A 36 -0.15 15.54 3.38
N VAL A 37 0.91 15.43 2.57
CA VAL A 37 1.06 14.38 1.56
C VAL A 37 2.25 13.51 1.94
N TYR A 38 2.02 12.21 2.04
CA TYR A 38 3.04 11.21 2.32
C TYR A 38 3.15 10.28 1.12
N GLY A 39 4.38 10.03 0.68
CA GLY A 39 4.70 9.14 -0.45
C GLY A 39 5.67 8.06 0.00
N LEU A 40 5.48 6.85 -0.50
CA LEU A 40 6.29 5.68 -0.16
C LEU A 40 6.96 5.13 -1.43
N ASP A 41 8.28 5.01 -1.39
CA ASP A 41 9.01 4.18 -2.35
C ASP A 41 8.82 2.70 -1.95
N LEU A 42 8.01 1.97 -2.72
CA LEU A 42 7.78 0.54 -2.50
C LEU A 42 9.05 -0.28 -2.72
N GLN A 43 9.08 -1.52 -2.22
CA GLN A 43 10.21 -2.45 -2.41
C GLN A 43 10.66 -2.49 -3.89
N GLY A 44 11.96 -2.31 -4.12
CA GLY A 44 12.56 -2.27 -5.45
C GLY A 44 12.26 -1.03 -6.30
N HIS A 45 11.47 -0.06 -5.81
CA HIS A 45 11.14 1.19 -6.50
C HIS A 45 11.88 2.37 -5.87
N GLY A 46 12.08 3.43 -6.65
CA GLY A 46 12.73 4.66 -6.17
C GLY A 46 14.06 4.40 -5.46
N GLU A 47 14.20 4.99 -4.27
CA GLU A 47 15.38 4.86 -3.41
C GLU A 47 15.31 3.65 -2.47
N SER A 48 14.17 2.96 -2.38
CA SER A 48 14.03 1.76 -1.57
C SER A 48 14.93 0.61 -2.05
N GLU A 49 15.33 -0.23 -1.11
CA GLU A 49 16.20 -1.36 -1.37
C GLU A 49 15.60 -2.31 -2.40
N THR A 50 16.47 -2.87 -3.24
CA THR A 50 16.06 -3.79 -4.29
C THR A 50 16.11 -5.23 -3.82
N TRP A 51 15.06 -6.01 -4.09
CA TRP A 51 15.11 -7.44 -3.88
C TRP A 51 16.12 -8.10 -4.84
N LYS A 52 17.14 -8.74 -4.27
CA LYS A 52 18.21 -9.44 -5.02
C LYS A 52 18.89 -8.56 -6.08
N ASN A 53 19.11 -7.28 -5.78
CA ASN A 53 19.76 -6.31 -6.69
C ASN A 53 19.03 -6.09 -8.02
N VAL A 54 17.70 -6.30 -8.06
CA VAL A 54 16.89 -6.05 -9.26
C VAL A 54 15.81 -5.01 -8.95
N ARG A 55 15.84 -3.89 -9.69
CA ARG A 55 14.82 -2.84 -9.58
C ARG A 55 13.45 -3.34 -10.02
N GLY A 56 12.39 -2.90 -9.34
CA GLY A 56 11.00 -3.30 -9.59
C GLY A 56 10.70 -4.76 -9.28
N ASP A 57 11.59 -5.47 -8.58
CA ASP A 57 11.37 -6.85 -8.13
C ASP A 57 11.03 -6.86 -6.63
N PHE A 58 10.14 -7.77 -6.24
CA PHE A 58 9.66 -7.95 -4.87
C PHE A 58 9.31 -9.42 -4.61
N SER A 59 9.26 -9.82 -3.35
CA SER A 59 9.05 -11.22 -2.95
C SER A 59 7.61 -11.67 -3.07
N SER A 60 6.68 -10.90 -2.53
CA SER A 60 5.24 -11.16 -2.46
C SER A 60 4.48 -9.86 -2.65
N PHE A 61 3.29 -9.93 -3.28
CA PHE A 61 2.45 -8.74 -3.42
C PHE A 61 1.88 -8.28 -2.08
N ASP A 62 1.57 -9.22 -1.18
CA ASP A 62 1.03 -8.88 0.14
C ASP A 62 2.09 -8.15 1.01
N ASP A 63 3.39 -8.42 0.82
CA ASP A 63 4.46 -7.65 1.50
C ASP A 63 4.36 -6.15 1.17
N LEU A 64 3.96 -5.79 -0.06
CA LEU A 64 3.76 -4.39 -0.47
C LEU A 64 2.54 -3.76 0.22
N VAL A 65 1.53 -4.56 0.52
CA VAL A 65 0.33 -4.12 1.26
C VAL A 65 0.71 -3.89 2.73
N ASP A 66 1.47 -4.81 3.31
CA ASP A 66 1.94 -4.73 4.69
C ASP A 66 2.89 -3.55 4.90
N ASP A 67 3.78 -3.26 3.94
CA ASP A 67 4.64 -2.07 3.97
C ASP A 67 3.83 -0.77 4.02
N VAL A 68 2.75 -0.66 3.22
CA VAL A 68 1.88 0.53 3.24
C VAL A 68 1.16 0.64 4.58
N ILE A 69 0.66 -0.46 5.14
CA ILE A 69 0.02 -0.46 6.47
C ILE A 69 1.05 -0.06 7.54
N GLN A 70 2.26 -0.58 7.49
CA GLN A 70 3.35 -0.22 8.40
C GLN A 70 3.67 1.28 8.31
N TYR A 71 3.79 1.81 7.09
CA TYR A 71 4.07 3.23 6.88
C TYR A 71 2.92 4.13 7.38
N MET A 72 1.67 3.72 7.16
CA MET A 72 0.50 4.42 7.73
C MET A 72 0.54 4.45 9.26
N ASN A 73 1.04 3.40 9.92
CA ASN A 73 1.23 3.40 11.37
C ASN A 73 2.28 4.42 11.79
N GLN A 74 3.43 4.46 11.10
CA GLN A 74 4.50 5.43 11.37
C GLN A 74 4.00 6.88 11.24
N ILE A 75 3.23 7.18 10.19
CA ILE A 75 2.62 8.51 10.00
C ILE A 75 1.73 8.88 11.19
N GLN A 76 0.90 7.96 11.67
CA GLN A 76 0.04 8.22 12.82
C GLN A 76 0.84 8.43 14.12
N ASP A 77 1.94 7.70 14.30
CA ASP A 77 2.82 7.84 15.46
C ASP A 77 3.58 9.18 15.42
N GLU A 78 4.07 9.59 14.25
CA GLU A 78 4.71 10.91 14.04
C GLU A 78 3.74 12.06 14.33
N ILE A 79 2.53 12.02 13.74
CA ILE A 79 1.49 13.03 14.00
C ILE A 79 1.12 13.06 15.49
N SER A 80 1.13 11.93 16.18
CA SER A 80 0.81 11.87 17.61
C SER A 80 1.92 12.48 18.48
N ASN A 81 3.19 12.29 18.11
CA ASN A 81 4.36 12.76 18.87
C ASN A 81 4.60 14.27 18.72
N ASP A 82 4.46 14.83 17.51
CA ASP A 82 4.60 16.28 17.26
C ASP A 82 3.58 17.12 18.06
N ASN A 83 2.47 16.49 18.47
CA ASN A 83 1.41 17.11 19.23
C ASN A 83 1.62 17.09 20.76
N GLN A 84 2.77 16.59 21.26
CA GLN A 84 3.11 16.51 22.68
C GLN A 84 4.12 17.57 23.17
N THR A 85 4.75 18.35 22.28
CA THR A 85 5.93 19.15 22.65
C THR A 85 5.70 20.52 23.32
N ASP A 86 4.48 21.04 23.46
CA ASP A 86 4.27 22.41 23.98
C ASP A 86 3.13 22.53 25.03
N GLY A 87 3.25 21.86 26.17
CA GLY A 87 2.30 22.09 27.26
C GLY A 87 2.81 21.66 28.62
N GLU A 88 3.24 22.62 29.44
CA GLU A 88 3.38 22.43 30.87
C GLU A 88 2.09 21.82 31.43
N SER A 89 2.25 20.66 32.07
CA SER A 89 1.19 19.90 32.73
C SER A 89 0.54 20.74 33.83
N TYR A 90 -0.61 21.33 33.52
CA TYR A 90 -1.60 21.72 34.53
C TYR A 90 -2.95 21.16 34.10
N ASP A 91 -3.57 20.42 35.01
CA ASP A 91 -4.83 19.66 34.90
C ASP A 91 -5.80 20.10 33.80
N ILE A 92 -6.30 19.12 33.01
CA ILE A 92 -7.69 18.94 32.56
C ILE A 92 -7.73 17.63 31.74
N VAL A 93 -8.79 16.84 31.94
CA VAL A 93 -9.22 15.62 31.21
C VAL A 93 -8.51 15.40 29.87
N PRO A 94 -7.94 14.21 29.57
CA PRO A 94 -7.36 13.94 28.27
C PRO A 94 -8.47 13.98 27.21
N THR A 95 -8.70 15.14 26.61
CA THR A 95 -9.47 15.27 25.38
C THR A 95 -8.70 14.50 24.33
N LYS A 96 -9.15 13.28 24.07
CA LYS A 96 -8.62 12.39 23.03
C LYS A 96 -8.59 13.17 21.71
N LYS A 97 -7.41 13.66 21.31
CA LYS A 97 -7.26 14.51 20.11
C LYS A 97 -7.79 13.72 18.91
N LYS A 98 -8.69 14.34 18.14
CA LYS A 98 -9.33 13.73 16.96
C LYS A 98 -8.24 13.46 15.91
N ARG A 99 -8.12 12.20 15.46
CA ARG A 99 -7.17 11.82 14.41
C ARG A 99 -7.50 12.54 13.11
N LEU A 100 -6.48 12.93 12.35
CA LEU A 100 -6.66 13.58 11.06
C LEU A 100 -7.29 12.60 10.05
N PRO A 101 -8.20 13.06 9.17
CA PRO A 101 -8.69 12.27 8.05
C PRO A 101 -7.56 11.80 7.14
N MET A 102 -7.57 10.52 6.77
CA MET A 102 -6.61 9.93 5.84
C MET A 102 -7.29 9.53 4.53
N TYR A 103 -6.67 9.85 3.40
CA TYR A 103 -7.12 9.42 2.07
C TYR A 103 -6.00 8.64 1.40
N ILE A 104 -6.32 7.47 0.86
CA ILE A 104 -5.35 6.62 0.15
C ILE A 104 -5.48 6.90 -1.34
N VAL A 105 -4.37 7.24 -2.00
CA VAL A 105 -4.35 7.46 -3.47
C VAL A 105 -3.33 6.54 -4.08
N GLY A 106 -3.76 5.68 -5.00
CA GLY A 106 -2.90 4.69 -5.64
C GLY A 106 -2.98 4.75 -7.16
N HIS A 107 -1.82 4.81 -7.83
CA HIS A 107 -1.71 4.71 -9.28
C HIS A 107 -1.27 3.32 -9.72
N SER A 108 -1.88 2.76 -10.77
CA SER A 108 -1.50 1.46 -11.35
C SER A 108 -1.53 0.34 -10.30
N MET A 109 -0.41 -0.35 -10.08
CA MET A 109 -0.23 -1.32 -8.99
C MET A 109 -0.59 -0.72 -7.61
N GLY A 110 -0.26 0.54 -7.37
CA GLY A 110 -0.60 1.26 -6.15
C GLY A 110 -2.11 1.37 -5.90
N GLY A 111 -2.92 1.44 -6.97
CA GLY A 111 -4.38 1.43 -6.84
C GLY A 111 -4.89 0.09 -6.31
N THR A 112 -4.30 -1.02 -6.76
CA THR A 112 -4.58 -2.37 -6.25
C THR A 112 -4.12 -2.48 -4.80
N ILE A 113 -2.93 -1.99 -4.46
CA ILE A 113 -2.41 -1.99 -3.08
C ILE A 113 -3.35 -1.21 -2.16
N GLY A 114 -3.78 0.00 -2.53
CA GLY A 114 -4.68 0.82 -1.73
C GLY A 114 -6.02 0.13 -1.42
N LEU A 115 -6.62 -0.57 -2.40
CA LEU A 115 -7.81 -1.37 -2.15
C LEU A 115 -7.54 -2.60 -1.29
N ARG A 116 -6.38 -3.25 -1.48
CA ARG A 116 -5.96 -4.40 -0.65
C ARG A 116 -5.76 -4.01 0.81
N VAL A 117 -5.20 -2.83 1.08
CA VAL A 117 -5.09 -2.26 2.43
C VAL A 117 -6.47 -2.20 3.08
N LEU A 118 -7.49 -1.67 2.39
CA LEU A 118 -8.85 -1.63 2.92
C LEU A 118 -9.40 -3.03 3.22
N GLN A 119 -9.21 -3.99 2.32
CA GLN A 119 -9.65 -5.38 2.53
C GLN A 119 -8.96 -6.03 3.73
N SER A 120 -7.64 -5.88 3.86
CA SER A 120 -6.88 -6.46 4.97
C SER A 120 -7.33 -5.89 6.31
N LEU A 121 -7.45 -4.57 6.40
CA LEU A 121 -7.87 -3.89 7.63
C LEU A 121 -9.32 -4.22 8.02
N ASN A 122 -10.24 -4.28 7.07
CA ASN A 122 -11.62 -4.64 7.39
C ASN A 122 -11.77 -6.13 7.74
N LYS A 123 -11.02 -7.02 7.06
CA LYS A 123 -10.99 -8.44 7.40
C LYS A 123 -10.48 -8.69 8.83
N GLU A 124 -9.38 -8.04 9.21
CA GLU A 124 -8.86 -8.11 10.59
C GLU A 124 -9.87 -7.58 11.62
N LYS A 125 -10.62 -6.52 11.29
CA LYS A 125 -11.70 -5.98 12.12
C LYS A 125 -12.80 -7.02 12.33
N GLU A 126 -13.27 -7.68 11.28
CA GLU A 126 -14.27 -8.75 11.36
C GLU A 126 -13.78 -9.94 12.20
N GLU A 127 -12.56 -10.43 11.96
CA GLU A 127 -11.96 -11.54 12.73
C GLU A 127 -11.77 -11.20 14.23
N THR A 128 -11.49 -9.93 14.55
CA THR A 128 -11.38 -9.45 15.94
C THR A 128 -12.74 -9.40 16.63
N ILE A 129 -13.80 -9.04 15.92
CA ILE A 129 -15.17 -9.05 16.44
C ILE A 129 -15.62 -10.48 16.72
N ASP A 130 -15.42 -11.39 15.76
CA ASP A 130 -15.78 -12.81 15.88
C ASP A 130 -15.04 -13.50 17.03
N SER A 131 -13.73 -13.22 17.20
CA SER A 131 -12.93 -13.76 18.31
C SER A 131 -13.23 -13.09 19.67
N GLY A 132 -13.75 -11.87 19.67
CA GLY A 132 -14.22 -11.16 20.86
C GLY A 132 -15.51 -11.75 21.43
N GLU A 133 -16.36 -12.35 20.60
CA GLU A 133 -17.55 -13.11 21.04
C GLU A 133 -17.19 -14.52 21.55
N SER A 134 -16.07 -15.09 21.12
CA SER A 134 -15.56 -16.38 21.60
C SER A 134 -14.42 -16.22 22.63
N ASN A 135 -14.73 -15.76 23.85
CA ASN A 135 -13.90 -15.83 25.08
C ASN A 135 -12.36 -15.62 24.99
N ASN A 136 -11.91 -14.66 25.82
CA ASN A 136 -10.54 -14.37 26.24
C ASN A 136 -9.49 -15.51 26.15
N TYR A 137 -8.27 -15.10 25.80
CA TYR A 137 -6.98 -15.81 25.74
C TYR A 137 -6.62 -16.44 24.38
N LYS A 138 -5.98 -15.65 23.51
CA LYS A 138 -4.62 -15.96 23.05
C LYS A 138 -3.93 -14.75 22.43
N LYS A 139 -2.67 -14.63 22.85
CA LYS A 139 -1.73 -13.53 22.66
C LYS A 139 -1.25 -13.48 21.21
N CYS A 140 -1.22 -12.26 20.66
CA CYS A 140 -0.54 -11.91 19.42
C CYS A 140 0.90 -12.43 19.41
N SER A 141 1.25 -13.18 18.38
CA SER A 141 2.63 -13.46 17.99
C SER A 141 2.64 -13.46 16.47
N ILE A 142 2.81 -12.28 15.87
CA ILE A 142 3.07 -12.17 14.44
C ILE A 142 4.51 -11.66 14.28
N MET A 143 5.31 -12.59 13.76
CA MET A 143 6.49 -12.44 12.89
C MET A 143 7.73 -11.73 13.43
N LEU A 144 8.54 -12.49 14.15
CA LEU A 144 10.01 -12.44 14.05
C LEU A 144 10.51 -13.88 13.89
N ASP A 145 10.51 -14.41 12.67
CA ASP A 145 11.24 -15.64 12.36
C ASP A 145 12.29 -15.37 11.30
N ASN A 146 13.53 -15.25 11.77
CA ASN A 146 14.74 -15.40 10.96
C ASN A 146 14.86 -16.87 10.52
N PRO A 147 15.20 -17.18 9.26
CA PRO A 147 15.36 -18.55 8.83
C PRO A 147 16.78 -19.02 9.19
N THR A 148 16.90 -20.02 10.05
CA THR A 148 18.09 -20.89 10.03
C THR A 148 17.67 -22.35 10.18
N ASN A 149 17.75 -23.04 9.04
CA ASN A 149 17.93 -24.47 8.81
C ASN A 149 18.38 -25.30 10.04
N VAL A 150 17.75 -26.45 10.28
CA VAL A 150 18.29 -27.81 10.03
C VAL A 150 17.36 -28.87 10.68
N ASN A 151 17.06 -29.90 9.89
CA ASN A 151 16.55 -31.24 10.22
C ASN A 151 16.65 -31.67 11.70
N GLU A 152 15.58 -32.26 12.24
CA GLU A 152 15.57 -33.69 12.57
C GLU A 152 14.17 -34.18 12.95
N ILE A 153 13.99 -35.46 12.66
CA ILE A 153 12.79 -36.28 12.74
C ILE A 153 12.70 -36.91 14.14
N ASP A 154 11.45 -37.16 14.57
CA ASP A 154 10.99 -38.27 15.42
C ASP A 154 10.74 -38.13 16.95
N ASN A 155 9.52 -38.59 17.26
CA ASN A 155 9.07 -39.41 18.39
C ASN A 155 8.75 -38.77 19.77
N ASP A 156 7.44 -38.62 20.00
CA ASP A 156 6.62 -39.31 21.01
C ASP A 156 7.21 -39.63 22.41
N MET A 157 6.47 -39.11 23.41
CA MET A 157 5.99 -39.79 24.63
C MET A 157 6.81 -39.79 25.96
N TYR A 158 6.04 -39.46 27.02
CA TYR A 158 6.16 -39.76 28.45
C TYR A 158 7.11 -38.95 29.38
N ASP A 159 6.46 -38.14 30.22
CA ASP A 159 6.26 -38.31 31.67
C ASP A 159 7.46 -38.44 32.66
N MET A 160 7.24 -37.82 33.83
CA MET A 160 7.86 -38.02 35.15
C MET A 160 9.22 -37.36 35.53
N ASN A 161 9.06 -36.31 36.35
CA ASN A 161 9.51 -36.15 37.74
C ASN A 161 11.00 -36.20 38.16
N SER A 162 11.29 -35.20 39.03
CA SER A 162 12.32 -35.12 40.08
C SER A 162 13.74 -34.77 39.61
N SER A 163 14.63 -34.19 40.42
CA SER A 163 14.62 -33.26 41.54
C SER A 163 16.10 -33.12 41.90
N LYS A 164 16.56 -31.90 42.27
CA LYS A 164 17.84 -31.61 42.96
C LYS A 164 19.09 -31.86 42.10
N ASN A 165 20.21 -31.18 42.23
CA ASN A 165 20.72 -30.04 42.98
C ASN A 165 22.14 -29.81 42.40
N ASP A 166 22.77 -28.70 42.77
CA ASP A 166 24.23 -28.49 42.83
C ASP A 166 24.97 -28.00 41.55
N ASP A 167 25.07 -26.68 41.49
CA ASP A 167 26.22 -25.83 41.12
C ASP A 167 27.60 -26.35 41.62
N PRO A 168 28.79 -25.73 41.31
CA PRO A 168 29.12 -24.69 40.31
C PRO A 168 30.51 -24.86 39.61
N CYS A 169 30.87 -23.87 38.77
CA CYS A 169 32.22 -23.42 38.36
C CYS A 169 33.01 -24.29 37.35
N THR A 170 33.47 -23.78 36.20
CA THR A 170 34.62 -22.86 36.12
C THR A 170 34.81 -22.29 34.69
N SER A 171 35.11 -20.98 34.65
CA SER A 171 35.92 -20.18 33.69
C SER A 171 36.03 -20.62 32.21
N SER A 172 35.84 -19.73 31.23
CA SER A 172 36.84 -18.67 30.99
C SER A 172 36.40 -17.61 29.96
N ALA A 173 36.80 -16.38 30.31
CA ALA A 173 37.32 -15.31 29.46
C ALA A 173 36.43 -14.67 28.37
N SER A 174 35.98 -13.46 28.75
CA SER A 174 35.52 -12.35 27.93
C SER A 174 36.36 -12.03 26.69
N THR A 175 35.67 -11.62 25.61
CA THR A 175 36.03 -10.38 24.91
C THR A 175 34.78 -9.56 24.64
N SER A 176 34.88 -8.29 25.03
CA SER A 176 33.87 -7.25 25.06
C SER A 176 33.62 -6.63 23.69
N HIS A 177 32.36 -6.35 23.32
CA HIS A 177 32.00 -5.15 22.56
C HIS A 177 30.51 -4.80 22.78
N THR A 178 30.29 -3.78 23.62
CA THR A 178 29.22 -2.77 23.60
C THR A 178 27.83 -3.17 23.04
N THR A 179 26.97 -3.67 23.92
CA THR A 179 25.52 -3.69 23.72
C THR A 179 24.91 -2.36 24.15
N ASN A 180 24.32 -1.62 23.21
CA ASN A 180 23.41 -0.54 23.54
C ASN A 180 22.13 -1.15 24.11
N THR A 181 21.90 -0.90 25.40
CA THR A 181 20.70 -1.25 26.14
C THR A 181 19.50 -0.51 25.57
N ILE A 182 18.66 -1.17 24.76
CA ILE A 182 17.31 -0.70 24.51
C ILE A 182 16.51 -1.03 25.78
N SER A 183 16.23 0.00 26.58
CA SER A 183 15.35 -0.11 27.72
C SER A 183 13.95 -0.47 27.24
N SER A 184 13.54 -1.70 27.48
CA SER A 184 12.14 -2.12 27.39
C SER A 184 11.38 -1.53 28.58
N THR A 185 11.01 -0.25 28.49
CA THR A 185 9.96 0.31 29.33
C THR A 185 8.63 -0.16 28.79
N SER A 186 8.12 -1.19 29.45
CA SER A 186 6.75 -1.67 29.37
C SER A 186 5.76 -0.54 29.70
N ASN A 187 5.35 0.22 28.69
CA ASN A 187 4.23 1.13 28.83
C ASN A 187 2.92 0.35 28.64
N LYS A 188 2.15 0.43 29.73
CA LYS A 188 0.86 -0.17 30.01
C LYS A 188 -0.15 0.00 28.87
N CYS A 189 -0.93 -1.06 28.68
CA CYS A 189 -2.20 -1.17 27.97
C CYS A 189 -2.85 0.16 27.55
N GLU A 190 -2.78 0.46 26.25
CA GLU A 190 -3.64 1.45 25.61
C GLU A 190 -4.70 0.72 24.77
N GLY A 191 -5.94 1.20 24.86
CA GLY A 191 -7.17 0.45 24.57
C GLY A 191 -7.27 -0.18 23.18
N ARG A 192 -8.06 -1.26 23.12
CA ARG A 192 -8.48 -1.96 21.89
C ARG A 192 -9.12 -0.97 20.92
N TYR A 193 -8.43 -0.63 19.83
CA TYR A 193 -9.02 -0.03 18.64
C TYR A 193 -8.86 -1.01 17.48
N ASN A 194 -9.92 -1.20 16.70
CA ASN A 194 -9.88 -1.96 15.46
C ASN A 194 -8.85 -1.33 14.50
N CYS A 195 -8.14 -2.14 13.72
CA CYS A 195 -7.08 -1.69 12.82
C CYS A 195 -7.57 -0.73 11.71
N LEU A 196 -8.78 -0.91 11.18
CA LEU A 196 -9.38 0.03 10.21
C LEU A 196 -9.71 1.39 10.85
N ASP A 197 -10.38 1.36 12.00
CA ASP A 197 -10.79 2.58 12.74
C ASP A 197 -9.56 3.34 13.27
N LYS A 198 -8.39 2.68 13.35
CA LYS A 198 -7.13 3.28 13.78
C LYS A 198 -6.73 4.45 12.88
N PHE A 199 -6.88 4.30 11.56
CA PHE A 199 -6.29 5.23 10.58
C PHE A 199 -7.18 6.41 10.21
N ASN A 200 -8.46 6.40 10.60
CA ASN A 200 -9.44 7.41 10.19
C ASN A 200 -9.47 7.61 8.66
N ILE A 201 -9.52 6.51 7.92
CA ILE A 201 -9.57 6.53 6.46
C ILE A 201 -10.94 7.04 6.01
N LYS A 202 -10.95 8.06 5.15
CA LYS A 202 -12.16 8.71 4.64
C LYS A 202 -12.40 8.51 3.14
N GLY A 203 -11.48 7.84 2.46
CA GLY A 203 -11.67 7.49 1.06
C GLY A 203 -10.45 6.82 0.45
N CYS A 204 -10.67 6.10 -0.65
CA CYS A 204 -9.61 5.51 -1.45
C CYS A 204 -9.80 5.82 -2.93
N VAL A 205 -8.74 6.32 -3.55
CA VAL A 205 -8.69 6.75 -4.94
C VAL A 205 -7.78 5.82 -5.73
N THR A 206 -8.30 5.29 -6.83
CA THR A 206 -7.55 4.44 -7.75
C THR A 206 -7.39 5.12 -9.10
N LEU A 207 -6.14 5.36 -9.51
CA LEU A 207 -5.77 6.04 -10.74
C LEU A 207 -5.19 5.01 -11.70
N SER A 208 -5.89 4.68 -12.79
CA SER A 208 -5.52 3.61 -13.72
C SER A 208 -5.19 2.29 -13.00
N GLY A 209 -5.97 1.94 -11.97
CA GLY A 209 -5.66 0.85 -11.06
C GLY A 209 -5.58 -0.52 -11.73
N MET A 210 -4.62 -1.35 -11.30
CA MET A 210 -4.39 -2.68 -11.85
C MET A 210 -5.36 -3.72 -11.28
N MET A 211 -6.67 -3.58 -11.57
CA MET A 211 -7.69 -4.50 -11.02
C MET A 211 -7.62 -5.89 -11.64
N ILE A 212 -7.41 -5.95 -12.95
CA ILE A 212 -7.20 -7.18 -13.72
C ILE A 212 -6.09 -6.91 -14.73
N ILE A 213 -5.07 -7.76 -14.77
CA ILE A 213 -4.06 -7.72 -15.82
C ILE A 213 -4.75 -8.04 -17.15
N LYS A 214 -4.60 -7.16 -18.16
CA LYS A 214 -5.35 -7.20 -19.44
C LYS A 214 -5.30 -8.55 -20.17
N ILE A 215 -4.20 -9.29 -20.02
CA ILE A 215 -4.05 -10.64 -20.58
C ILE A 215 -5.06 -11.61 -19.97
N LEU A 216 -5.34 -11.50 -18.66
CA LEU A 216 -6.29 -12.34 -17.93
C LEU A 216 -7.73 -12.09 -18.37
N TRP A 217 -8.06 -10.83 -18.66
CA TRP A 217 -9.38 -10.46 -19.19
C TRP A 217 -9.70 -11.17 -20.51
N ASN A 218 -8.72 -11.24 -21.42
CA ASN A 218 -8.91 -11.85 -22.74
C ASN A 218 -9.05 -13.38 -22.68
N ILE A 219 -8.51 -14.03 -21.64
CA ILE A 219 -8.53 -15.49 -21.46
C ILE A 219 -9.79 -15.94 -20.69
N GLY A 220 -10.40 -15.04 -19.92
CA GLY A 220 -11.53 -15.32 -19.03
C GLY A 220 -11.08 -15.77 -17.64
N LEU A 221 -11.59 -15.10 -16.60
CA LEU A 221 -11.13 -15.26 -15.21
C LEU A 221 -11.27 -16.69 -14.66
N ASN A 222 -12.37 -17.38 -14.97
CA ASN A 222 -12.60 -18.76 -14.51
C ASN A 222 -11.60 -19.73 -15.14
N SER A 223 -11.40 -19.67 -16.45
CA SER A 223 -10.41 -20.48 -17.14
C SER A 223 -9.00 -20.19 -16.62
N PHE A 224 -8.70 -18.91 -16.32
CA PHE A 224 -7.41 -18.52 -15.76
C PHE A 224 -7.15 -19.15 -14.39
N LYS A 225 -8.10 -19.01 -13.45
CA LYS A 225 -7.96 -19.51 -12.07
C LYS A 225 -7.70 -21.02 -12.02
N TYR A 226 -8.41 -21.80 -12.82
CA TYR A 226 -8.34 -23.27 -12.73
C TYR A 226 -7.25 -23.90 -13.61
N PHE A 227 -6.92 -23.30 -14.75
CA PHE A 227 -5.94 -23.89 -15.68
C PHE A 227 -4.60 -23.15 -15.71
N TYR A 228 -4.64 -21.82 -15.76
CA TYR A 228 -3.43 -21.03 -15.98
C TYR A 228 -2.71 -20.69 -14.68
N LEU A 229 -3.41 -20.48 -13.57
CA LEU A 229 -2.76 -20.19 -12.28
C LEU A 229 -1.84 -21.32 -11.82
N PRO A 230 -2.23 -22.63 -11.86
CA PRO A 230 -1.32 -23.72 -11.54
C PRO A 230 -0.09 -23.76 -12.47
N ILE A 231 -0.31 -23.53 -13.78
CA ILE A 231 0.78 -23.50 -14.78
C ILE A 231 1.73 -22.33 -14.51
N MET A 232 1.20 -21.15 -14.20
CA MET A 232 1.99 -19.97 -13.88
C MET A 232 2.76 -20.16 -12.58
N ASN A 233 2.16 -20.75 -11.55
CA ASN A 233 2.86 -21.08 -10.30
C ASN A 233 4.00 -22.07 -10.56
N PHE A 234 3.76 -23.11 -11.37
CA PHE A 234 4.80 -24.05 -11.78
C PHE A 234 5.92 -23.37 -12.57
N LEU A 235 5.60 -22.52 -13.54
CA LEU A 235 6.58 -21.77 -14.31
C LEU A 235 7.32 -20.74 -13.44
N ALA A 236 6.68 -20.14 -12.45
CA ALA A 236 7.32 -19.25 -11.49
C ALA A 236 8.31 -20.01 -10.60
N TYR A 237 8.03 -21.28 -10.29
CA TYR A 237 8.99 -22.13 -9.60
C TYR A 237 10.18 -22.52 -10.50
N VAL A 238 9.91 -23.05 -11.70
CA VAL A 238 10.95 -23.60 -12.59
C VAL A 238 11.76 -22.51 -13.32
N ALA A 239 11.15 -21.35 -13.57
CA ALA A 239 11.71 -20.28 -14.37
C ALA A 239 11.56 -18.90 -13.70
N SER A 240 11.59 -18.84 -12.35
CA SER A 240 11.46 -17.62 -11.54
C SER A 240 12.27 -16.43 -12.05
N ASN A 241 13.52 -16.68 -12.43
CA ASN A 241 14.47 -15.65 -12.83
C ASN A 241 14.47 -15.35 -14.34
N LYS A 242 13.62 -16.01 -15.14
CA LYS A 242 13.49 -15.63 -16.56
C LYS A 242 12.86 -14.25 -16.65
N ILE A 243 13.55 -13.36 -17.36
CA ILE A 243 13.10 -12.00 -17.61
C ILE A 243 12.10 -12.05 -18.75
N ILE A 244 10.89 -11.55 -18.48
CA ILE A 244 9.95 -11.15 -19.52
C ILE A 244 10.36 -9.73 -19.90
N SER A 245 10.92 -9.58 -21.10
CA SER A 245 11.32 -8.27 -21.62
C SER A 245 10.17 -7.28 -21.47
N SER A 246 10.48 -6.11 -20.90
CA SER A 246 9.54 -4.99 -20.80
C SER A 246 9.37 -4.22 -22.11
N GLU A 247 9.71 -4.82 -23.27
CA GLU A 247 9.11 -4.45 -24.57
C GLU A 247 7.59 -4.76 -24.62
N MET A 248 6.92 -4.58 -23.50
CA MET A 248 5.58 -4.08 -23.37
C MET A 248 5.47 -2.78 -24.18
N ARG A 249 5.27 -2.94 -25.50
CA ARG A 249 4.98 -1.91 -26.52
C ARG A 249 3.62 -1.26 -26.23
N TYR A 250 3.49 -0.65 -25.07
CA TYR A 250 2.35 0.15 -24.70
C TYR A 250 2.51 1.53 -25.29
N LYS A 251 1.40 2.09 -25.76
CA LYS A 251 1.38 3.45 -26.27
C LYS A 251 1.68 4.39 -25.11
N LYS A 252 2.61 5.29 -25.33
CA LYS A 252 3.01 6.36 -24.42
C LYS A 252 3.10 7.63 -25.25
N SER A 253 2.90 8.77 -24.60
CA SER A 253 3.21 10.05 -25.24
C SER A 253 4.72 10.24 -25.31
N GLU A 254 5.17 11.08 -26.25
CA GLU A 254 6.58 11.44 -26.42
C GLU A 254 7.17 12.04 -25.13
N TYR A 255 6.35 12.80 -24.40
CA TYR A 255 6.67 13.33 -23.08
C TYR A 255 7.01 12.21 -22.08
N ILE A 256 6.16 11.19 -21.98
CA ILE A 256 6.38 10.05 -21.08
C ILE A 256 7.59 9.23 -21.53
N ASP A 257 7.75 8.99 -22.83
CA ASP A 257 8.93 8.27 -23.33
C ASP A 257 10.23 8.99 -22.96
N THR A 258 10.23 10.32 -22.99
CA THR A 258 11.36 11.13 -22.55
C THR A 258 11.62 10.96 -21.05
N ILE A 259 10.61 11.06 -20.20
CA ILE A 259 10.75 10.79 -18.75
C ILE A 259 11.32 9.39 -18.52
N CYS A 260 10.77 8.39 -19.20
CA CYS A 260 11.19 7.00 -19.09
C CYS A 260 12.67 6.80 -19.43
N LYS A 261 13.18 7.50 -20.46
CA LYS A 261 14.55 7.34 -20.95
C LYS A 261 15.59 7.79 -19.93
N TYR A 262 15.29 8.84 -19.18
CA TYR A 262 16.25 9.49 -18.30
C TYR A 262 16.05 9.13 -16.82
N ASP A 263 14.96 8.47 -16.45
CA ASP A 263 14.70 7.99 -15.09
C ASP A 263 15.70 6.88 -14.68
N LYS A 264 16.61 7.22 -13.75
CA LYS A 264 17.66 6.35 -13.20
C LYS A 264 17.13 5.22 -12.32
N PHE A 265 15.93 5.39 -11.78
CA PHE A 265 15.27 4.40 -10.93
C PHE A 265 14.44 3.41 -11.74
N ARG A 266 14.30 3.65 -13.05
CA ARG A 266 13.57 2.76 -13.95
C ARG A 266 14.29 1.44 -14.17
N ASN A 267 13.55 0.35 -14.07
CA ASN A 267 14.01 -0.96 -14.55
C ASN A 267 13.85 -1.04 -16.08
N ASN A 268 14.99 -1.08 -16.79
CA ASN A 268 15.05 -1.20 -18.25
C ASN A 268 15.30 -2.63 -18.76
N ILE A 269 15.43 -3.61 -17.85
CA ILE A 269 15.75 -5.00 -18.17
C ILE A 269 14.48 -5.81 -18.44
N GLY A 270 13.40 -5.52 -17.72
CA GLY A 270 12.15 -6.27 -17.78
C GLY A 270 11.66 -6.74 -16.43
N LEU A 271 10.49 -7.36 -16.39
CA LEU A 271 9.95 -7.98 -15.18
C LEU A 271 10.35 -9.44 -15.13
N LYS A 272 10.80 -9.91 -13.97
CA LYS A 272 10.97 -11.35 -13.76
C LYS A 272 9.62 -12.05 -13.81
N PHE A 273 9.60 -13.27 -14.33
CA PHE A 273 8.39 -14.09 -14.39
C PHE A 273 7.74 -14.24 -12.99
N ARG A 274 8.54 -14.39 -11.94
CA ARG A 274 8.05 -14.39 -10.56
C ARG A 274 7.29 -13.11 -10.20
N CYS A 275 7.87 -11.93 -10.45
CA CYS A 275 7.22 -10.64 -10.20
C CYS A 275 5.88 -10.55 -10.93
N VAL A 276 5.82 -10.96 -12.20
CA VAL A 276 4.55 -11.05 -12.95
C VAL A 276 3.54 -11.99 -12.27
N SER A 277 4.01 -13.15 -11.76
CA SER A 277 3.17 -14.08 -11.01
C SER A 277 2.61 -13.46 -9.72
N GLU A 278 3.41 -12.67 -9.00
CA GLU A 278 2.95 -11.99 -7.78
C GLU A 278 1.96 -10.86 -8.09
N LEU A 279 2.18 -10.09 -9.17
CA LEU A 279 1.19 -9.11 -9.65
C LEU A 279 -0.16 -9.78 -9.98
N ILE A 280 -0.13 -10.93 -10.66
CA ILE A 280 -1.34 -11.72 -10.95
C ILE A 280 -2.02 -12.15 -9.64
N LYS A 281 -1.27 -12.70 -8.68
CA LYS A 281 -1.80 -13.11 -7.38
C LYS A 281 -2.47 -11.93 -6.66
N GLY A 282 -1.84 -10.75 -6.65
CA GLY A 282 -2.42 -9.54 -6.07
C GLY A 282 -3.77 -9.18 -6.69
N THR A 283 -3.89 -9.21 -8.02
CA THR A 283 -5.18 -8.95 -8.69
C THR A 283 -6.25 -10.00 -8.39
N LEU A 284 -5.86 -11.28 -8.33
CA LEU A 284 -6.79 -12.36 -7.98
C LEU A 284 -7.24 -12.30 -6.52
N ALA A 285 -6.34 -11.91 -5.62
CA ALA A 285 -6.63 -11.74 -4.21
C ALA A 285 -7.57 -10.54 -4.00
N LEU A 286 -7.36 -9.44 -4.73
CA LEU A 286 -8.27 -8.29 -4.74
C LEU A 286 -9.71 -8.71 -5.11
N ASP A 287 -9.87 -9.46 -6.20
CA ASP A 287 -11.18 -9.96 -6.64
C ASP A 287 -11.78 -10.98 -5.65
N SER A 288 -10.96 -11.91 -5.15
CA SER A 288 -11.43 -12.95 -4.22
C SER A 288 -11.87 -12.39 -2.86
N ASN A 289 -11.28 -11.28 -2.42
CA ASN A 289 -11.58 -10.64 -1.14
C ASN A 289 -12.56 -9.46 -1.28
N ILE A 290 -13.28 -9.35 -2.40
CA ILE A 290 -14.19 -8.22 -2.66
C ILE A 290 -15.24 -8.00 -1.56
N ASN A 291 -15.66 -9.06 -0.88
CA ASN A 291 -16.62 -9.01 0.22
C ASN A 291 -16.06 -8.38 1.51
N TYR A 292 -14.74 -8.34 1.66
CA TYR A 292 -14.08 -7.67 2.78
C TYR A 292 -13.91 -6.17 2.54
N MET A 293 -14.48 -5.60 1.49
CA MET A 293 -14.37 -4.17 1.26
C MET A 293 -15.28 -3.40 2.25
N PRO A 294 -14.74 -2.43 3.02
CA PRO A 294 -15.53 -1.68 4.00
C PRO A 294 -16.60 -0.84 3.30
N LYS A 295 -17.84 -0.90 3.80
CA LYS A 295 -19.00 -0.23 3.18
C LYS A 295 -19.07 1.27 3.46
N ASP A 296 -18.37 1.72 4.50
CA ASP A 296 -18.34 3.09 5.01
C ASP A 296 -17.16 3.92 4.48
N ILE A 297 -16.34 3.37 3.58
CA ILE A 297 -15.22 4.07 2.97
C ILE A 297 -15.52 4.31 1.48
N PRO A 298 -15.78 5.56 1.07
CA PRO A 298 -16.04 5.91 -0.31
C PRO A 298 -14.88 5.58 -1.25
N LEU A 299 -15.20 5.18 -2.48
CA LEU A 299 -14.21 4.80 -3.51
C LEU A 299 -14.31 5.70 -4.75
N LEU A 300 -13.16 6.20 -5.21
CA LEU A 300 -13.03 6.90 -6.49
C LEU A 300 -12.17 6.09 -7.45
N PHE A 301 -12.69 5.84 -8.64
CA PHE A 301 -11.95 5.23 -9.74
C PHE A 301 -11.78 6.26 -10.85
N VAL A 302 -10.54 6.53 -11.27
CA VAL A 302 -10.26 7.33 -12.46
C VAL A 302 -9.44 6.50 -13.43
N HIS A 303 -9.99 6.19 -14.60
CA HIS A 303 -9.32 5.28 -15.56
C HIS A 303 -9.48 5.78 -16.99
N SER A 304 -8.38 5.78 -17.74
CA SER A 304 -8.41 6.08 -19.17
C SER A 304 -8.94 4.91 -20.02
N LYS A 305 -9.80 5.22 -21.01
CA LYS A 305 -10.19 4.24 -22.05
C LYS A 305 -9.00 3.81 -22.91
N ASP A 306 -8.00 4.67 -23.04
CA ASP A 306 -6.81 4.48 -23.88
C ASP A 306 -5.64 3.86 -23.11
N ASP A 307 -5.87 3.42 -21.86
CA ASP A 307 -4.90 2.66 -21.09
C ASP A 307 -4.64 1.29 -21.74
N THR A 308 -3.40 1.12 -22.19
CA THR A 308 -2.96 -0.12 -22.82
C THR A 308 -2.30 -1.10 -21.85
N VAL A 309 -1.94 -0.64 -20.64
CA VAL A 309 -1.27 -1.40 -19.57
C VAL A 309 -2.32 -2.06 -18.67
N CYS A 310 -3.14 -1.25 -18.00
CA CYS A 310 -4.19 -1.74 -17.11
C CYS A 310 -5.53 -1.84 -17.84
N CYS A 311 -6.30 -2.88 -17.53
CA CYS A 311 -7.53 -3.16 -18.25
C CYS A 311 -8.67 -2.23 -17.79
N PHE A 312 -9.01 -1.23 -18.61
CA PHE A 312 -10.17 -0.35 -18.36
C PHE A 312 -11.46 -1.15 -18.06
N LYS A 313 -11.77 -2.15 -18.89
CA LYS A 313 -12.96 -3.01 -18.70
C LYS A 313 -12.90 -3.80 -17.39
N GLY A 314 -11.70 -4.23 -16.99
CA GLY A 314 -11.47 -4.94 -15.73
C GLY A 314 -11.71 -4.03 -14.52
N ALA A 315 -11.18 -2.80 -14.55
CA ALA A 315 -11.42 -1.81 -13.51
C ALA A 315 -12.92 -1.46 -13.40
N TYR A 316 -13.58 -1.23 -14.53
CA TYR A 316 -15.02 -0.94 -14.55
C TYR A 316 -15.87 -2.12 -14.06
N SER A 317 -15.46 -3.36 -14.36
CA SER A 317 -16.11 -4.56 -13.84
C SER A 317 -15.96 -4.67 -12.31
N PHE A 318 -14.76 -4.43 -11.78
CA PHE A 318 -14.53 -4.42 -10.33
C PHE A 318 -15.39 -3.35 -9.64
N TYR A 319 -15.40 -2.12 -10.18
CA TYR A 319 -16.26 -1.03 -9.71
C TYR A 319 -17.74 -1.42 -9.63
N LYS A 320 -18.25 -2.13 -10.64
CA LYS A 320 -19.65 -2.59 -10.63
C LYS A 320 -19.92 -3.61 -9.53
N ASN A 321 -18.97 -4.53 -9.32
CA ASN A 321 -19.16 -5.68 -8.45
C ASN A 321 -18.92 -5.38 -6.97
N VAL A 322 -18.08 -4.39 -6.63
CA VAL A 322 -17.75 -4.09 -5.23
C VAL A 322 -18.98 -3.52 -4.48
N ASP A 323 -19.32 -4.07 -3.32
CA ASP A 323 -20.50 -3.66 -2.54
C ASP A 323 -20.19 -2.49 -1.59
N VAL A 324 -19.84 -1.35 -2.17
CA VAL A 324 -19.69 -0.07 -1.48
C VAL A 324 -20.75 0.90 -2.00
N PRO A 325 -21.63 1.45 -1.15
CA PRO A 325 -22.69 2.38 -1.57
C PRO A 325 -22.14 3.64 -2.24
N GLU A 326 -21.14 4.27 -1.62
CA GLU A 326 -20.51 5.50 -2.13
C GLU A 326 -19.31 5.17 -3.01
N LYS A 327 -19.54 5.10 -4.32
CA LYS A 327 -18.47 4.85 -5.29
C LYS A 327 -18.68 5.58 -6.60
N GLU A 328 -17.61 6.16 -7.13
CA GLU A 328 -17.61 6.90 -8.39
C GLU A 328 -16.61 6.33 -9.39
N PHE A 329 -16.97 6.35 -10.68
CA PHE A 329 -16.08 5.94 -11.76
C PHE A 329 -15.99 7.02 -12.83
N HIS A 330 -14.87 7.74 -12.83
CA HIS A 330 -14.55 8.76 -13.82
C HIS A 330 -13.74 8.16 -14.96
N THR A 331 -14.28 8.31 -16.16
CA THR A 331 -13.60 7.84 -17.36
C THR A 331 -12.93 8.98 -18.08
N VAL A 332 -11.65 8.82 -18.39
CA VAL A 332 -10.88 9.81 -19.13
C VAL A 332 -10.48 9.28 -20.51
N ALA A 333 -10.19 10.20 -21.43
CA ALA A 333 -9.82 9.91 -22.81
C ALA A 333 -8.53 10.65 -23.15
N ASP A 334 -7.88 10.26 -24.24
CA ASP A 334 -6.69 10.93 -24.79
C ASP A 334 -5.48 10.95 -23.84
N MET A 335 -5.45 10.02 -22.88
CA MET A 335 -4.33 9.75 -21.98
C MET A 335 -4.04 8.25 -21.96
N HIS A 336 -2.78 7.85 -21.91
CA HIS A 336 -2.41 6.44 -21.75
C HIS A 336 -2.41 6.06 -20.27
N HIS A 337 -1.44 5.26 -19.85
CA HIS A 337 -1.43 4.67 -18.52
C HIS A 337 -1.04 5.68 -17.43
N ALA A 338 -0.17 6.63 -17.76
CA ALA A 338 0.48 7.50 -16.78
C ALA A 338 -0.33 8.79 -16.55
N ILE A 339 -1.61 8.64 -16.21
CA ILE A 339 -2.59 9.75 -16.11
C ILE A 339 -2.23 10.83 -15.07
N THR A 340 -1.28 10.54 -14.17
CA THR A 340 -0.77 11.49 -13.16
C THR A 340 0.31 12.43 -13.69
N VAL A 341 0.90 12.12 -14.84
CA VAL A 341 2.04 12.85 -15.41
C VAL A 341 1.86 13.17 -16.89
N GLU A 342 0.91 12.55 -17.58
CA GLU A 342 0.60 12.90 -18.97
C GLU A 342 0.04 14.33 -19.09
N PRO A 343 0.24 14.99 -20.25
CA PRO A 343 -0.35 16.31 -20.49
C PRO A 343 -1.87 16.30 -20.23
N GLY A 344 -2.36 17.26 -19.44
CA GLY A 344 -3.76 17.33 -19.00
C GLY A 344 -4.04 16.66 -17.65
N ASN A 345 -3.02 16.09 -16.98
CA ASN A 345 -3.16 15.47 -15.65
C ASN A 345 -3.77 16.42 -14.60
N GLU A 346 -3.75 17.74 -14.83
CA GLU A 346 -4.37 18.75 -13.98
C GLU A 346 -5.89 18.56 -13.88
N GLU A 347 -6.55 18.04 -14.93
CA GLU A 347 -7.97 17.68 -14.88
C GLU A 347 -8.20 16.48 -13.95
N ILE A 348 -7.30 15.50 -13.98
CA ILE A 348 -7.34 14.33 -13.09
C ILE A 348 -7.16 14.76 -11.64
N LEU A 349 -6.17 15.63 -11.38
CA LEU A 349 -5.95 16.22 -10.07
C LEU A 349 -7.20 16.93 -9.56
N LYS A 350 -7.84 17.73 -10.42
CA LYS A 350 -9.07 18.44 -10.08
C LYS A 350 -10.20 17.47 -9.71
N ILE A 351 -10.42 16.40 -10.48
CA ILE A 351 -11.41 15.35 -10.16
C ILE A 351 -11.16 14.79 -8.76
N VAL A 352 -9.91 14.44 -8.45
CA VAL A 352 -9.54 13.88 -7.15
C VAL A 352 -9.77 14.89 -6.01
N MET A 353 -9.33 16.13 -6.19
CA MET A 353 -9.48 17.17 -5.18
C MET A 353 -10.94 17.54 -4.94
N ASP A 354 -11.73 17.73 -5.98
CA ASP A 354 -13.16 18.04 -5.89
C ASP A 354 -13.90 16.90 -5.16
N TRP A 355 -13.57 15.65 -5.46
CA TRP A 355 -14.13 14.48 -4.78
C TRP A 355 -13.79 14.47 -3.28
N ILE A 356 -12.51 14.64 -2.92
CA ILE A 356 -12.09 14.72 -1.51
C ILE A 356 -12.80 15.89 -0.79
N CYS A 357 -12.91 17.06 -1.43
CA CYS A 357 -13.59 18.22 -0.86
C CYS A 357 -15.09 17.97 -0.63
N ASN A 358 -15.77 17.26 -1.54
CA ASN A 358 -17.19 16.93 -1.39
C ASN A 358 -17.43 15.96 -0.23
N LEU A 359 -16.59 14.94 -0.08
CA LEU A 359 -16.66 14.01 1.06
C LEU A 359 -16.52 14.72 2.41
N ARG A 360 -15.66 15.74 2.48
CA ARG A 360 -15.48 16.52 3.70
C ARG A 360 -16.70 17.33 4.08
N LYS A 361 -17.35 17.98 3.09
CA LYS A 361 -18.55 18.79 3.33
C LYS A 361 -19.69 17.94 3.87
N ASN A 362 -19.96 16.81 3.22
CA ASN A 362 -21.02 15.90 3.65
C ASN A 362 -20.79 15.40 5.09
N GLY A 363 -19.54 15.11 5.47
CA GLY A 363 -19.21 14.69 6.83
C GLY A 363 -19.17 15.81 7.88
N GLU A 364 -19.14 17.08 7.47
CA GLU A 364 -19.28 18.25 8.36
C GLU A 364 -20.76 18.55 8.61
N ASP A 365 -21.60 18.48 7.56
CA ASP A 365 -23.05 18.68 7.63
C ASP A 365 -23.74 17.63 8.53
N GLU A 366 -23.33 16.35 8.46
CA GLU A 366 -23.85 15.29 9.34
C GLU A 366 -23.57 15.55 10.84
N ILE A 367 -22.45 16.21 11.18
CA ILE A 367 -22.09 16.53 12.56
C ILE A 367 -22.90 17.73 13.09
N GLU A 368 -23.30 18.65 12.21
CA GLU A 368 -24.19 19.76 12.58
C GLU A 368 -25.62 19.26 12.83
N ASP A 369 -26.13 18.37 11.99
CA ASP A 369 -27.45 17.76 12.16
C ASP A 369 -27.55 16.87 13.41
N GLU A 370 -26.49 16.15 13.78
CA GLU A 370 -26.46 15.38 15.05
C GLU A 370 -26.51 16.29 16.29
N LYS A 371 -25.89 17.47 16.23
CA LYS A 371 -25.93 18.44 17.34
C LYS A 371 -27.26 19.17 17.47
N GLU A 372 -27.95 19.42 16.36
CA GLU A 372 -29.30 20.01 16.41
C GLU A 372 -30.35 19.04 16.95
N ASN A 373 -30.15 17.72 16.76
CA ASN A 373 -31.05 16.69 17.28
C ASN A 373 -30.80 16.31 18.76
N GLU A 374 -29.74 16.82 19.39
CA GLU A 374 -29.43 16.64 20.83
C GLU A 374 -29.86 17.83 21.72
N ILE A 375 -30.57 18.84 21.18
CA ILE A 375 -31.02 20.05 21.93
C ILE A 375 -32.50 19.99 22.31
#